data_AF-A0A368K431-F1
#
_entry.id   AF-A0A368K431-F1
#
_cell.length_a   1.000
_cell.length_b   1.000
_cell.length_c   1.000
_cell.angle_alpha   90.00
_cell.angle_beta   90.00
_cell.angle_gamma   90.00
#
_symmetry.space_group_name_H-M   'P 1'
#
loop_
_entity.id
_entity.type
_entity.pdbx_description
1 polymer ?
#
loop_
_entity_poly.entity_id
_entity_poly.type
_entity_poly.pdbx_seq_one_letter_code
_entity_poly.pdbx_strand_id
1 'polypeptide(L)'
;MRLLITLLFVLMSLFSSVAMADDTEGKITSINEEDDTIVLEDGKVYKLPGEFDYSAINQGMKISISYDVVGQERFITNIEEAE
;
A
#
# COMPACT_ATOMS: atom_id res chain seq x y z
N MET A 1 0.38 7.28 43.24
CA MET A 1 0.68 6.14 42.33
C MET A 1 -0.46 5.84 41.37
N ARG A 2 -1.69 5.53 41.83
CA ARG A 2 -2.83 5.18 40.95
C ARG A 2 -3.20 6.25 39.93
N LEU A 3 -3.21 7.54 40.33
CA LEU A 3 -3.53 8.68 39.45
C LEU A 3 -2.51 8.86 38.30
N LEU A 4 -1.24 8.60 38.59
CA LEU A 4 -0.13 8.72 37.64
C LEU A 4 -0.17 7.61 36.58
N ILE A 5 -0.56 6.40 37.00
CA ILE A 5 -0.76 5.25 36.12
C ILE A 5 -1.95 5.49 35.18
N THR A 6 -3.08 5.99 35.69
CA THR A 6 -4.24 6.33 34.84
C THR A 6 -3.92 7.43 33.83
N LEU A 7 -3.12 8.44 34.22
CA LEU A 7 -2.74 9.51 33.31
C LEU A 7 -1.83 8.99 32.18
N LEU A 8 -0.90 8.08 32.51
CA LEU A 8 -0.03 7.44 31.53
C LEU A 8 -0.82 6.61 30.51
N PHE A 9 -1.82 5.83 30.96
CA PHE A 9 -2.67 5.06 30.05
C PHE A 9 -3.52 5.94 29.12
N VAL A 10 -4.05 7.06 29.62
CA VAL A 10 -4.80 8.02 28.79
C VAL A 10 -3.88 8.65 27.75
N LEU A 11 -2.66 9.03 28.12
CA LEU A 11 -1.68 9.61 27.17
C LEU A 11 -1.28 8.61 26.07
N MET A 12 -1.10 7.32 26.39
CA MET A 12 -0.80 6.31 25.38
C MET A 12 -1.93 6.10 24.37
N SER A 13 -3.19 6.21 24.79
CA SER A 13 -4.34 6.07 23.86
C SER A 13 -4.45 7.19 22.82
N LEU A 14 -3.75 8.32 23.00
CA LEU A 14 -3.75 9.42 22.04
C LEU A 14 -2.82 9.18 20.83
N PHE A 15 -1.99 8.14 20.87
CA PHE A 15 -1.01 7.82 19.82
C PHE A 15 -1.42 6.65 18.90
N SER A 16 -2.70 6.27 18.89
CA SER A 16 -3.20 5.28 17.93
C SER A 16 -3.22 5.89 16.53
N SER A 17 -2.21 5.62 15.71
CA SER A 17 -2.22 5.89 14.28
C SER A 17 -3.20 4.95 13.59
N VAL A 18 -4.17 5.50 12.87
CA VAL A 18 -5.03 4.72 11.97
C VAL A 18 -4.21 4.39 10.72
N ALA A 19 -4.04 3.10 10.41
CA ALA A 19 -3.55 2.69 9.11
C ALA A 19 -4.68 2.94 8.10
N MET A 20 -4.46 3.86 7.17
CA MET A 20 -5.39 4.13 6.06
C MET A 20 -4.68 3.74 4.77
N ALA A 21 -5.17 2.68 4.14
CA ALA A 21 -4.81 2.39 2.76
C ALA A 21 -5.51 3.40 1.86
N ASP A 22 -4.81 3.84 0.82
CA ASP A 22 -5.34 4.68 -0.24
C ASP A 22 -5.65 3.82 -1.47
N ASP A 23 -6.59 4.25 -2.31
CA ASP A 23 -7.05 3.48 -3.46
C ASP A 23 -6.78 4.25 -4.76
N THR A 24 -6.38 3.53 -5.81
CA THR A 24 -6.27 4.12 -7.16
C THR A 24 -6.51 3.07 -8.24
N GLU A 25 -7.06 3.52 -9.37
CA GLU A 25 -7.10 2.76 -10.61
C GLU A 25 -6.07 3.30 -11.61
N GLY A 26 -5.56 2.44 -12.48
CA GLY A 26 -4.70 2.88 -13.58
C GLY A 26 -4.18 1.72 -14.43
N LYS A 27 -3.62 2.07 -15.58
CA LYS A 27 -2.93 1.10 -16.45
C LYS A 27 -1.49 0.86 -16.01
N ILE A 28 -1.09 -0.41 -16.01
CA ILE A 28 0.31 -0.80 -15.79
C ILE A 28 1.15 -0.36 -16.98
N THR A 29 2.14 0.49 -16.75
CA THR A 29 3.10 0.93 -17.78
C THR A 29 4.41 0.16 -17.73
N SER A 30 4.79 -0.40 -16.58
CA SER A 30 6.01 -1.20 -16.42
C SER A 30 5.85 -2.20 -15.27
N ILE A 31 6.49 -3.36 -15.40
CA ILE A 31 6.60 -4.40 -14.37
C ILE A 31 8.10 -4.68 -14.17
N ASN A 32 8.55 -4.72 -12.93
CA ASN A 32 9.91 -5.08 -12.56
C ASN A 32 9.87 -6.21 -11.52
N GLU A 33 10.16 -7.43 -11.98
CA GLU A 33 10.14 -8.64 -11.17
C GLU A 33 11.36 -8.76 -10.23
N GLU A 34 12.44 -8.01 -10.49
CA GLU A 34 13.64 -8.03 -9.64
C GLU A 34 13.43 -7.20 -8.36
N ASP A 35 12.68 -6.11 -8.45
CA ASP A 35 12.42 -5.18 -7.34
C ASP A 35 11.02 -5.35 -6.72
N ASP A 36 10.22 -6.28 -7.24
CA ASP A 36 8.81 -6.48 -6.92
C ASP A 36 7.98 -5.19 -7.07
N THR A 37 8.11 -4.50 -8.21
CA THR A 37 7.42 -3.21 -8.43
C THR A 37 6.67 -3.13 -9.75
N ILE A 38 5.62 -2.30 -9.75
CA ILE A 38 4.91 -1.87 -10.95
C ILE A 38 4.87 -0.34 -11.03
N VAL A 39 4.74 0.17 -12.24
CA VAL A 39 4.51 1.59 -12.51
C VAL A 39 3.15 1.74 -13.17
N LEU A 40 2.33 2.66 -12.67
CA LEU A 40 1.04 3.00 -13.30
C LEU A 40 1.18 4.23 -14.19
N GLU A 41 0.15 4.50 -15.00
CA GLU A 41 0.12 5.64 -15.93
C GLU A 41 0.23 7.03 -15.26
N ASP A 42 0.01 7.11 -13.94
CA ASP A 42 0.26 8.31 -13.15
C ASP A 42 1.77 8.57 -12.90
N GLY A 43 2.63 7.66 -13.36
CA GLY A 43 4.09 7.71 -13.23
C GLY A 43 4.60 7.32 -11.85
N LYS A 44 3.75 6.86 -10.93
CA LYS A 44 4.16 6.43 -9.59
C LYS A 44 4.55 4.95 -9.58
N VAL A 45 5.50 4.64 -8.71
CA VAL A 45 5.97 3.28 -8.45
C VAL A 45 5.24 2.72 -7.24
N TYR A 46 4.79 1.48 -7.37
CA TYR A 46 4.09 0.72 -6.35
C TYR A 46 4.79 -0.63 -6.16
N LYS A 47 5.00 -1.03 -4.91
CA LYS A 47 5.62 -2.29 -4.53
C LYS A 47 4.56 -3.35 -4.38
N LEU A 48 4.73 -4.45 -5.10
CA LEU A 48 3.84 -5.60 -5.05
C LEU A 48 3.89 -6.25 -3.66
N PRO A 49 2.81 -6.94 -3.26
CA PRO A 49 2.83 -7.79 -2.07
C PRO A 49 3.87 -8.90 -2.28
N GLY A 50 4.50 -9.39 -1.20
CA GLY A 50 5.64 -10.33 -1.24
C GLY A 50 5.62 -11.40 -2.33
N GLU A 51 5.16 -12.62 -2.03
CA GLU A 51 5.07 -13.67 -3.06
C GLU A 51 3.90 -13.35 -4.00
N PHE A 52 4.19 -12.75 -5.16
CA PHE A 52 3.20 -12.35 -6.17
C PHE A 52 3.32 -13.21 -7.45
N ASP A 53 2.18 -13.62 -8.01
CA ASP A 53 2.13 -14.32 -9.30
C ASP A 53 2.11 -13.32 -10.45
N TYR A 54 3.29 -13.08 -11.06
CA TYR A 54 3.44 -12.17 -12.19
C TYR A 54 2.62 -12.55 -13.43
N SER A 55 2.19 -13.82 -13.57
CA SER A 55 1.34 -14.23 -14.69
C SER A 55 -0.08 -13.66 -14.61
N ALA A 56 -0.49 -13.16 -13.44
CA ALA A 56 -1.79 -12.54 -13.23
C ALA A 56 -1.89 -11.12 -13.80
N ILE A 57 -0.76 -10.48 -14.13
CA ILE A 57 -0.71 -9.09 -14.61
C ILE A 57 0.11 -8.96 -15.89
N ASN A 58 -0.19 -7.94 -16.68
CA ASN A 58 0.54 -7.66 -17.91
C ASN A 58 0.65 -6.14 -18.13
N GLN A 59 1.68 -5.70 -18.85
CA GLN A 59 1.78 -4.30 -19.26
C GLN A 59 0.56 -3.90 -20.11
N GLY A 60 -0.04 -2.75 -19.80
CA GLY A 60 -1.26 -2.23 -20.43
C GLY A 60 -2.55 -2.68 -19.76
N MET A 61 -2.51 -3.67 -18.85
CA MET A 61 -3.66 -4.09 -18.05
C MET A 61 -4.11 -2.93 -17.14
N LYS A 62 -5.43 -2.70 -17.09
CA LYS A 62 -6.03 -1.73 -16.17
C LYS A 62 -6.32 -2.45 -14.85
N ILE A 63 -5.85 -1.89 -13.74
CA ILE A 63 -6.00 -2.47 -12.41
C ILE A 63 -6.55 -1.45 -11.42
N SER A 64 -7.17 -1.95 -10.36
CA SER A 64 -7.49 -1.21 -9.14
C SER A 64 -6.57 -1.72 -8.03
N ILE A 65 -5.95 -0.81 -7.29
CA ILE A 65 -5.06 -1.14 -6.18
C ILE A 65 -5.43 -0.37 -4.91
N SER A 66 -5.32 -1.07 -3.79
CA SER A 66 -5.24 -0.46 -2.46
C SER A 66 -3.79 -0.50 -2.01
N TYR A 67 -3.27 0.58 -1.42
CA TYR A 67 -1.87 0.66 -1.01
C TYR A 67 -1.67 1.48 0.27
N ASP A 68 -0.70 1.07 1.07
CA ASP A 68 -0.21 1.83 2.22
C ASP A 68 1.02 2.66 1.83
N VAL A 69 1.14 3.86 2.41
CA VAL A 69 2.35 4.67 2.29
C VAL A 69 3.19 4.54 3.56
N VAL A 70 4.36 3.93 3.42
CA VAL A 70 5.34 3.84 4.52
C VAL A 70 6.60 4.60 4.11
N GLY A 71 6.80 5.77 4.71
CA GLY A 71 7.86 6.70 4.31
C GLY A 71 7.59 7.28 2.91
N GLN A 72 8.38 6.86 1.92
CA GLN A 72 8.24 7.28 0.52
C GLN A 72 7.78 6.14 -0.41
N GLU A 73 7.65 4.93 0.14
CA GLU A 73 7.26 3.74 -0.62
C GLU A 73 5.75 3.52 -0.53
N ARG A 74 5.18 2.97 -1.60
CA ARG A 74 3.76 2.60 -1.72
C ARG A 74 3.66 1.08 -1.78
N PHE A 75 3.17 0.47 -0.71
CA PHE A 75 3.04 -0.98 -0.60
C PHE A 75 1.62 -1.38 -0.97
N ILE A 76 1.46 -2.14 -2.05
CA ILE A 76 0.17 -2.66 -2.46
C ILE A 76 -0.30 -3.67 -1.41
N THR A 77 -1.52 -3.48 -0.91
CA THR A 77 -2.19 -4.39 0.02
C THR A 77 -3.28 -5.20 -0.67
N ASN A 78 -3.83 -4.69 -1.77
CA ASN A 78 -4.78 -5.40 -2.63
C ASN A 78 -4.60 -4.97 -4.09
N ILE A 79 -4.81 -5.90 -5.02
CA ILE A 79 -4.75 -5.68 -6.46
C ILE A 79 -5.81 -6.52 -7.16
N GLU A 80 -6.55 -5.90 -8.07
CA GLU A 80 -7.58 -6.55 -8.87
C GLU A 80 -7.62 -5.96 -10.29
N GLU A 81 -8.04 -6.76 -11.27
CA GLU A 81 -8.31 -6.25 -12.62
C GLU A 81 -9.50 -5.29 -12.56
N ALA A 82 -9.34 -4.10 -13.14
CA ALA A 82 -10.40 -3.10 -13.20
C ALA A 82 -11.20 -3.24 -14.51
N GLU A 83 -12.52 -3.09 -14.41
CA GLU A 83 -13.42 -3.06 -15.58
C GLU A 83 -13.19 -1.85 -16.52
#